data_AF-A0A059X197-F1
#
_entry.id   AF-A0A059X197-F1
#
_cell.length_a   1.000
_cell.length_b   1.000
_cell.length_c   1.000
_cell.angle_alpha   90.00
_cell.angle_beta   90.00
_cell.angle_gamma   90.00
#
_symmetry.space_group_name_H-M   'P 1'
#
loop_
_entity.id
_entity.type
_entity.pdbx_description
1 polymer ?
#
loop_
_entity_poly.entity_id
_entity_poly.type
_entity_poly.pdbx_seq_one_letter_code
_entity_poly.pdbx_strand_id
1 'polypeptide(L)'
;MTINVTKRDGRKEPLEIAKLHKVVAWACEDIAGVSESEIEIKTQMQFFNGMKTSDIQETLIKAAHDLISEDTPNYQYVAGRLVNYALRKEVYNSVTPPRLYDHVVRVVNEGFYDTHLLEWYTEEEFDQMDRWIDHDRDFNIAYAGMEQMRGKYLVRNRSTNKYYETPQIANMLIAASLFHKYPKETRLEWVADLYDAISEFDVSLPTPIMAGVRTPKRQFSSC
;
A
#
# COMPACT_ATOMS: atom_id res chain seq x y z
N MET A 1 13.68 -1.43 32.44
CA MET A 1 14.72 -1.13 31.43
C MET A 1 14.04 -0.39 30.29
N THR A 2 14.55 0.77 29.89
CA THR A 2 14.00 1.53 28.76
C THR A 2 14.51 0.92 27.46
N ILE A 3 13.60 0.39 26.64
CA ILE A 3 13.94 -0.10 25.29
C ILE A 3 14.06 1.14 24.40
N ASN A 4 15.22 1.31 23.75
CA ASN A 4 15.40 2.31 22.71
C ASN A 4 15.20 1.69 21.33
N VAL A 5 14.66 2.46 20.39
CA VAL A 5 14.39 2.06 19.02
C VAL A 5 15.18 2.92 18.04
N THR A 6 15.55 2.34 16.90
CA THR A 6 16.23 3.04 15.82
C THR A 6 15.22 3.48 14.76
N LYS A 7 15.07 4.79 14.58
CA LYS A 7 14.21 5.40 13.55
C LYS A 7 14.78 5.16 12.15
N ARG A 8 13.95 5.38 11.13
CA ARG A 8 14.35 5.23 9.71
C ARG A 8 15.45 6.20 9.29
N ASP A 9 15.55 7.35 9.95
CA ASP A 9 16.62 8.35 9.78
C ASP A 9 17.89 8.02 10.60
N GLY A 10 17.92 6.89 11.31
CA GLY A 10 19.05 6.44 12.13
C GLY A 10 19.08 7.00 13.56
N ARG A 11 18.18 7.93 13.92
CA ARG A 11 18.10 8.45 15.30
C ARG A 11 17.63 7.37 16.26
N LYS A 12 18.11 7.44 17.51
CA LYS A 12 17.66 6.58 18.61
C LYS A 12 16.72 7.35 19.51
N GLU A 13 15.59 6.75 19.85
CA GLU A 13 14.63 7.31 20.79
C GLU A 13 14.05 6.20 21.69
N PRO A 14 13.52 6.52 22.88
CA PRO A 14 12.79 5.56 23.68
C PRO A 14 11.57 5.01 22.92
N LEU A 15 11.28 3.72 23.10
CA LEU A 15 10.07 3.11 22.55
C LEU A 15 8.82 3.79 23.14
N GLU A 16 8.03 4.42 22.29
CA GLU A 16 6.74 5.02 22.66
C GLU A 16 5.62 4.00 22.49
N ILE A 17 5.34 3.23 23.54
CA ILE A 17 4.28 2.22 23.56
C ILE A 17 2.90 2.83 23.26
N ALA A 18 2.62 4.06 23.70
CA ALA A 18 1.38 4.77 23.40
C ALA A 18 1.12 4.97 21.90
N LYS A 19 2.17 5.12 21.07
CA LYS A 19 2.02 5.19 19.60
C LYS A 19 1.63 3.85 19.01
N LEU A 20 2.13 2.75 19.57
CA LEU A 20 1.79 1.41 19.15
C LEU A 20 0.31 1.11 19.44
N HIS A 21 -0.14 1.38 20.67
CA HIS A 21 -1.54 1.23 21.06
C HIS A 21 -2.49 1.95 20.08
N LYS A 22 -2.18 3.20 19.72
CA LYS A 22 -2.98 3.97 18.76
C LYS A 22 -3.08 3.32 17.38
N VAL A 23 -1.98 2.74 16.90
CA VAL A 23 -1.95 2.08 15.58
C VAL A 23 -2.70 0.75 15.62
N VAL A 24 -2.57 -0.02 16.69
CA VAL A 24 -3.30 -1.28 16.86
C VAL A 24 -4.80 -1.02 17.00
N ALA A 25 -5.19 -0.04 17.82
CA ALA A 25 -6.59 0.36 17.99
C ALA A 25 -7.22 0.79 16.66
N TRP A 26 -6.55 1.67 15.91
CA TRP A 26 -6.98 2.03 14.56
C TRP A 26 -7.10 0.82 13.62
N ALA A 27 -6.14 -0.12 13.67
CA ALA A 27 -6.19 -1.30 12.82
C ALA A 27 -7.34 -2.25 13.18
N CYS A 28 -7.80 -2.25 14.44
CA CYS A 28 -8.92 -3.06 14.93
C CYS A 28 -10.28 -2.37 14.83
N GLU A 29 -10.31 -1.06 14.53
CA GLU A 29 -11.53 -0.25 14.49
C GLU A 29 -12.60 -0.85 13.56
N ASP A 30 -13.83 -0.96 14.06
CA ASP A 30 -14.99 -1.54 13.36
C ASP A 30 -14.80 -2.98 12.85
N ILE A 31 -13.86 -3.75 13.42
CA ILE A 31 -13.68 -5.16 13.11
C ILE A 31 -14.16 -6.01 14.28
N ALA A 32 -15.16 -6.86 14.04
CA ALA A 32 -15.66 -7.77 15.05
C ALA A 32 -14.73 -8.98 15.26
N GLY A 33 -14.68 -9.51 16.48
CA GLY A 33 -13.97 -10.76 16.77
C GLY A 33 -12.44 -10.64 16.78
N VAL A 34 -11.91 -9.43 17.02
CA VAL A 34 -10.47 -9.16 17.18
C VAL A 34 -10.20 -8.47 18.52
N SER A 35 -8.98 -8.62 19.03
CA SER A 35 -8.54 -8.03 20.30
C SER A 35 -7.22 -7.29 20.12
N GLU A 36 -7.25 -5.98 20.41
CA GLU A 36 -6.04 -5.14 20.44
C GLU A 36 -5.01 -5.70 21.44
N SER A 37 -5.47 -6.11 22.62
CA SER A 37 -4.61 -6.62 23.70
C SER A 37 -3.89 -7.91 23.31
N GLU A 38 -4.53 -8.81 22.56
CA GLU A 38 -3.86 -10.04 22.10
C GLU A 38 -2.70 -9.73 21.15
N ILE A 39 -2.89 -8.79 20.21
CA ILE A 39 -1.85 -8.34 19.29
C ILE A 39 -0.70 -7.70 20.07
N GLU A 40 -1.02 -6.83 21.02
CA GLU A 40 -0.04 -6.09 21.81
C GLU A 40 0.81 -7.01 22.68
N ILE A 41 0.19 -7.97 23.39
CA ILE A 41 0.90 -8.94 24.22
C ILE A 41 1.87 -9.76 23.35
N LYS A 42 1.39 -10.32 22.23
CA LYS A 42 2.25 -11.08 21.30
C LYS A 42 3.39 -10.25 20.72
N THR A 43 3.15 -8.97 20.49
CA THR A 43 4.14 -8.05 19.91
C THR A 43 5.22 -7.67 20.93
N GLN A 44 4.81 -7.28 22.15
CA GLN A 44 5.73 -6.83 23.20
C GLN A 44 6.73 -7.91 23.61
N MET A 45 6.32 -9.18 23.57
CA MET A 45 7.21 -10.32 23.85
C MET A 45 8.39 -10.43 22.88
N GLN A 46 8.30 -9.81 21.69
CA GLN A 46 9.34 -9.88 20.66
C GLN A 46 10.26 -8.65 20.66
N PHE A 47 10.01 -7.65 21.49
CA PHE A 47 10.81 -6.42 21.52
C PHE A 47 12.15 -6.58 22.23
N PHE A 48 13.18 -5.98 21.64
CA PHE A 48 14.52 -5.91 22.21
C PHE A 48 15.14 -4.52 21.99
N ASN A 49 16.12 -4.17 22.83
CA ASN A 49 16.77 -2.87 22.77
C ASN A 49 17.57 -2.68 21.47
N GLY A 50 17.38 -1.55 20.80
CA GLY A 50 18.02 -1.22 19.53
C GLY A 50 17.23 -1.63 18.28
N MET A 51 16.08 -2.28 18.44
CA MET A 51 15.21 -2.70 17.34
C MET A 51 14.86 -1.52 16.43
N LYS A 52 14.84 -1.74 15.10
CA LYS A 52 14.42 -0.69 14.17
C LYS A 52 12.91 -0.51 14.23
N THR A 53 12.47 0.71 14.00
CA THR A 53 11.03 1.02 13.88
C THR A 53 10.34 0.29 12.73
N SER A 54 11.04 -0.09 11.67
CA SER A 54 10.53 -0.99 10.63
C SER A 54 10.23 -2.38 11.18
N ASP A 55 11.13 -2.92 12.01
CA ASP A 55 11.04 -4.28 12.53
C ASP A 55 9.89 -4.37 13.56
N ILE A 56 9.62 -3.28 14.29
CA ILE A 56 8.44 -3.16 15.16
C ILE A 56 7.14 -3.30 14.35
N GLN A 57 7.05 -2.64 13.20
CA GLN A 57 5.85 -2.71 12.35
C GLN A 57 5.67 -4.13 11.77
N GLU A 58 6.74 -4.76 11.31
CA GLU A 58 6.69 -6.16 10.85
C GLU A 58 6.33 -7.13 11.98
N THR A 59 6.78 -6.86 13.21
CA THR A 59 6.41 -7.65 14.40
C THR A 59 4.91 -7.54 14.69
N LEU A 60 4.34 -6.33 14.60
CA LEU A 60 2.90 -6.10 14.74
C LEU A 60 2.09 -6.84 13.67
N ILE A 61 2.50 -6.71 12.42
CA ILE A 61 1.87 -7.40 11.28
C ILE A 61 1.87 -8.90 11.51
N LYS A 62 3.01 -9.46 11.91
CA LYS A 62 3.15 -10.89 12.20
C LYS A 62 2.28 -11.32 13.39
N ALA A 63 2.24 -10.55 14.47
CA ALA A 63 1.42 -10.86 15.63
C ALA A 63 -0.07 -10.93 15.28
N ALA A 64 -0.57 -9.99 14.46
CA ALA A 64 -1.94 -10.02 13.95
C ALA A 64 -2.18 -11.18 12.98
N HIS A 65 -1.23 -11.47 12.07
CA HIS A 65 -1.32 -12.63 11.17
C HIS A 65 -1.41 -13.96 11.95
N ASP A 66 -0.58 -14.14 12.98
CA ASP A 66 -0.54 -15.35 13.81
C ASP A 66 -1.82 -15.57 14.64
N LEU A 67 -2.77 -14.62 14.61
CA LEU A 67 -4.10 -14.73 15.23
C LEU A 67 -5.20 -15.06 14.22
N ILE A 68 -4.89 -15.15 12.93
CA ILE A 68 -5.84 -15.57 11.90
C ILE A 68 -6.10 -17.07 12.06
N SER A 69 -7.36 -17.42 12.30
CA SER A 69 -7.83 -18.81 12.40
C SER A 69 -9.25 -18.94 11.83
N GLU A 70 -9.79 -20.16 11.80
CA GLU A 70 -11.19 -20.39 11.44
C GLU A 70 -12.16 -19.70 12.41
N ASP A 71 -11.82 -19.63 13.70
CA ASP A 71 -12.63 -19.00 14.74
C ASP A 71 -12.48 -17.46 14.76
N THR A 72 -11.33 -16.95 14.30
CA THR A 72 -10.97 -15.53 14.34
C THR A 72 -10.49 -15.02 12.97
N PRO A 73 -11.28 -15.17 11.89
CA PRO A 73 -10.83 -14.88 10.53
C PRO A 73 -10.60 -13.38 10.29
N ASN A 74 -11.25 -12.51 11.07
CA ASN A 74 -11.23 -11.07 10.87
C ASN A 74 -9.89 -10.40 11.19
N TYR A 75 -8.98 -11.10 11.88
CA TYR A 75 -7.59 -10.66 12.00
C TYR A 75 -6.90 -10.49 10.64
N GLN A 76 -7.40 -11.11 9.57
CA GLN A 76 -6.89 -10.91 8.22
C GLN A 76 -6.98 -9.45 7.76
N TYR A 77 -8.02 -8.73 8.17
CA TYR A 77 -8.19 -7.31 7.84
C TYR A 77 -7.32 -6.43 8.73
N VAL A 78 -7.19 -6.77 10.02
CA VAL A 78 -6.29 -6.07 10.94
C VAL A 78 -4.84 -6.16 10.45
N ALA A 79 -4.38 -7.36 10.11
CA ALA A 79 -3.05 -7.56 9.55
C ALA A 79 -2.89 -6.84 8.20
N GLY A 80 -3.90 -6.86 7.33
CA GLY A 80 -3.92 -6.10 6.07
C GLY A 80 -3.77 -4.59 6.28
N ARG A 81 -4.52 -4.00 7.22
CA ARG A 81 -4.44 -2.58 7.60
C ARG A 81 -3.07 -2.21 8.16
N LEU A 82 -2.47 -3.06 8.99
CA LEU A 82 -1.11 -2.86 9.51
C LEU A 82 -0.05 -2.91 8.40
N VAL A 83 -0.18 -3.82 7.44
CA VAL A 83 0.67 -3.86 6.24
C VAL A 83 0.54 -2.56 5.45
N ASN A 84 -0.69 -2.08 5.23
CA ASN A 84 -0.92 -0.83 4.51
C ASN A 84 -0.31 0.38 5.22
N TYR A 85 -0.50 0.50 6.54
CA TYR A 85 0.10 1.55 7.35
C TYR A 85 1.63 1.59 7.22
N ALA A 86 2.28 0.43 7.32
CA ALA A 86 3.73 0.32 7.17
C ALA A 86 4.19 0.72 5.76
N LEU A 87 3.48 0.26 4.73
CA LEU A 87 3.71 0.56 3.32
C LEU A 87 3.57 2.05 3.01
N ARG A 88 2.48 2.70 3.44
CA ARG A 88 2.28 4.16 3.22
C ARG A 88 3.42 4.96 3.80
N LYS A 89 3.83 4.64 5.04
CA LYS A 89 4.98 5.32 5.64
C LYS A 89 6.25 5.06 4.85
N GLU A 90 6.47 3.87 4.31
CA GLU A 90 7.65 3.56 3.49
C GLU A 90 7.67 4.37 2.19
N VAL A 91 6.54 4.44 1.50
CA VAL A 91 6.44 5.09 0.18
C VAL A 91 6.43 6.62 0.30
N TYR A 92 5.68 7.16 1.27
CA TYR A 92 5.37 8.59 1.36
C TYR A 92 6.02 9.31 2.54
N ASN A 93 6.64 8.56 3.46
CA ASN A 93 7.02 9.08 4.78
C ASN A 93 5.81 9.69 5.55
N SER A 94 4.59 9.29 5.19
CA SER A 94 3.31 9.75 5.73
C SER A 94 2.28 8.61 5.64
N VAL A 95 1.18 8.71 6.40
CA VAL A 95 0.01 7.83 6.25
C VAL A 95 -0.99 8.34 5.21
N THR A 96 -0.85 9.60 4.83
CA THR A 96 -1.66 10.25 3.79
C THR A 96 -0.86 10.26 2.49
N PRO A 97 -1.39 9.67 1.40
CA PRO A 97 -0.77 9.77 0.09
C PRO A 97 -0.66 11.23 -0.38
N PRO A 98 0.40 11.60 -1.12
CA PRO A 98 0.51 12.90 -1.75
C PRO A 98 -0.43 13.00 -2.97
N ARG A 99 -0.60 14.21 -3.50
CA ARG A 99 -1.29 14.47 -4.77
C ARG A 99 -0.78 13.56 -5.88
N LEU A 100 -1.69 12.97 -6.66
CA LEU A 100 -1.35 11.97 -7.67
C LEU A 100 -0.31 12.48 -8.67
N TYR A 101 -0.47 13.68 -9.20
CA TYR A 101 0.46 14.26 -10.19
C TYR A 101 1.89 14.36 -9.64
N ASP A 102 2.06 14.97 -8.46
CA ASP A 102 3.37 15.13 -7.82
C ASP A 102 4.04 13.77 -7.56
N HIS A 103 3.23 12.78 -7.16
CA HIS A 103 3.68 11.41 -6.99
C HIS A 103 4.20 10.80 -8.29
N VAL A 104 3.41 10.88 -9.38
CA VAL A 104 3.77 10.33 -10.70
C VAL A 104 5.04 10.99 -11.21
N VAL A 105 5.13 12.33 -11.16
CA VAL A 105 6.33 13.07 -11.58
C VAL A 105 7.57 12.59 -10.83
N ARG A 106 7.49 12.46 -9.50
CA ARG A 106 8.61 11.95 -8.70
C ARG A 106 9.03 10.54 -9.12
N VAL A 107 8.10 9.61 -9.26
CA VAL A 107 8.42 8.20 -9.56
C VAL A 107 8.89 7.99 -11.00
N VAL A 108 8.37 8.80 -11.95
CA VAL A 108 8.90 8.89 -13.33
C VAL A 108 10.35 9.38 -13.31
N ASN A 109 10.66 10.45 -12.57
CA ASN A 109 12.02 10.96 -12.44
C ASN A 109 12.99 9.97 -11.76
N GLU A 110 12.48 9.13 -10.85
CA GLU A 110 13.24 8.02 -10.27
C GLU A 110 13.37 6.81 -11.23
N GLY A 111 12.71 6.82 -12.40
CA GLY A 111 12.82 5.82 -13.46
C GLY A 111 11.96 4.55 -13.27
N PHE A 112 10.98 4.60 -12.37
CA PHE A 112 10.16 3.42 -12.01
C PHE A 112 8.77 3.41 -12.66
N TYR A 113 8.27 4.56 -13.09
CA TYR A 113 7.10 4.70 -13.94
C TYR A 113 7.47 5.05 -15.38
N ASP A 114 6.58 4.71 -16.31
CA ASP A 114 6.75 5.07 -17.70
C ASP A 114 6.60 6.59 -17.91
N THR A 115 7.56 7.21 -18.60
CA THR A 115 7.56 8.66 -18.87
C THR A 115 6.34 9.11 -19.66
N HIS A 116 5.78 8.23 -20.50
CA HIS A 116 4.63 8.57 -21.32
C HIS A 116 3.36 8.83 -20.49
N LEU A 117 3.28 8.44 -19.21
CA LEU A 117 2.15 8.81 -18.34
C LEU A 117 1.97 10.33 -18.28
N LEU A 118 3.06 11.09 -18.26
CA LEU A 118 3.06 12.56 -18.25
C LEU A 118 2.85 13.18 -19.65
N GLU A 119 2.93 12.37 -20.71
CA GLU A 119 2.63 12.79 -22.08
C GLU A 119 1.16 12.49 -22.44
N TRP A 120 0.59 11.43 -21.87
CA TRP A 120 -0.78 10.99 -22.14
C TRP A 120 -1.81 11.85 -21.43
N TYR A 121 -1.53 12.28 -20.20
CA TYR A 121 -2.47 13.01 -19.34
C TYR A 121 -1.87 14.34 -18.88
N THR A 122 -2.69 15.39 -18.87
CA THR A 122 -2.30 16.69 -18.31
C THR A 122 -2.37 16.67 -16.79
N GLU A 123 -1.78 17.67 -16.14
CA GLU A 123 -1.84 17.83 -14.68
C GLU A 123 -3.31 17.91 -14.19
N GLU A 124 -4.18 18.61 -14.91
CA GLU A 124 -5.60 18.73 -14.58
C GLU A 124 -6.35 17.39 -14.66
N GLU A 125 -5.96 16.53 -15.61
CA GLU A 125 -6.53 15.18 -15.72
C GLU A 125 -6.03 14.27 -14.59
N PHE A 126 -4.78 14.42 -14.15
CA PHE A 126 -4.29 13.78 -12.93
C PHE A 126 -5.05 14.25 -11.69
N ASP A 127 -5.35 15.55 -11.57
CA ASP A 127 -6.18 16.08 -10.47
C ASP A 127 -7.61 15.55 -10.51
N GLN A 128 -8.14 15.31 -11.71
CA GLN A 128 -9.43 14.66 -11.86
C GLN A 128 -9.39 13.21 -11.40
N MET A 129 -8.37 12.45 -11.81
CA MET A 129 -8.16 11.08 -11.33
C MET A 129 -7.95 11.03 -9.81
N ASP A 130 -7.17 11.96 -9.24
CA ASP A 130 -6.90 12.02 -7.80
C ASP A 130 -8.19 12.17 -6.97
N ARG A 131 -9.17 12.92 -7.49
CA ARG A 131 -10.50 13.08 -6.87
C ARG A 131 -11.34 11.81 -6.88
N TRP A 132 -11.05 10.87 -7.76
CA TRP A 132 -11.75 9.59 -7.83
C TRP A 132 -11.10 8.50 -6.99
N ILE A 133 -9.82 8.67 -6.62
CA ILE A 133 -9.14 7.69 -5.80
C ILE A 133 -9.75 7.65 -4.40
N ASP A 134 -10.30 6.50 -4.03
CA ASP A 134 -10.65 6.19 -2.65
C ASP A 134 -9.53 5.38 -2.00
N HIS A 135 -8.63 6.08 -1.31
CA HIS A 135 -7.54 5.47 -0.58
C HIS A 135 -7.99 4.55 0.56
N ASP A 136 -9.21 4.66 1.07
CA ASP A 136 -9.67 3.83 2.18
C ASP A 136 -10.03 2.41 1.72
N ARG A 137 -10.23 2.19 0.41
CA ARG A 137 -10.35 0.85 -0.19
C ARG A 137 -9.14 -0.05 0.10
N ASP A 138 -7.96 0.53 0.35
CA ASP A 138 -6.78 -0.21 0.82
C ASP A 138 -7.01 -0.96 2.14
N PHE A 139 -7.92 -0.47 3.00
CA PHE A 139 -8.20 -1.05 4.31
C PHE A 139 -9.16 -2.25 4.26
N ASN A 140 -9.74 -2.50 3.08
CA ASN A 140 -10.58 -3.66 2.80
C ASN A 140 -9.77 -4.85 2.25
N ILE A 141 -8.47 -4.66 1.97
CA ILE A 141 -7.60 -5.71 1.44
C ILE A 141 -7.14 -6.62 2.59
N ALA A 142 -7.53 -7.89 2.55
CA ALA A 142 -7.05 -8.89 3.50
C ALA A 142 -5.52 -9.07 3.43
N TYR A 143 -4.92 -9.53 4.53
CA TYR A 143 -3.47 -9.75 4.67
C TYR A 143 -2.84 -10.46 3.46
N ALA A 144 -3.42 -11.58 3.02
CA ALA A 144 -2.89 -12.34 1.88
C ALA A 144 -2.88 -11.51 0.58
N GLY A 145 -3.90 -10.68 0.36
CA GLY A 145 -3.97 -9.76 -0.78
C GLY A 145 -2.92 -8.66 -0.69
N MET A 146 -2.74 -8.06 0.48
CA MET A 146 -1.69 -7.06 0.72
C MET A 146 -0.28 -7.63 0.52
N GLU A 147 -0.05 -8.88 0.90
CA GLU A 147 1.22 -9.57 0.65
C GLU A 147 1.43 -9.89 -0.84
N GLN A 148 0.38 -10.18 -1.61
CA GLN A 148 0.51 -10.26 -3.08
C GLN A 148 0.87 -8.89 -3.67
N MET A 149 0.23 -7.82 -3.19
CA MET A 149 0.54 -6.45 -3.60
C MET A 149 2.03 -6.15 -3.37
N ARG A 150 2.53 -6.31 -2.14
CA ARG A 150 3.96 -6.11 -1.80
C ARG A 150 4.89 -7.06 -2.57
N GLY A 151 4.58 -8.35 -2.59
CA GLY A 151 5.48 -9.36 -3.14
C GLY A 151 5.69 -9.23 -4.65
N LYS A 152 4.59 -9.00 -5.39
CA LYS A 152 4.55 -9.20 -6.84
C LYS A 152 4.08 -7.99 -7.63
N TYR A 153 3.06 -7.25 -7.16
CA TYR A 153 2.34 -6.30 -8.00
C TYR A 153 2.81 -4.85 -7.88
N LEU A 154 3.19 -4.40 -6.68
CA LEU A 154 3.62 -3.03 -6.47
C LEU A 154 5.01 -2.78 -7.08
N VAL A 155 5.16 -1.61 -7.68
CA VAL A 155 6.42 -1.11 -8.22
C VAL A 155 7.39 -0.92 -7.07
N ARG A 156 8.52 -1.62 -7.17
CA ARG A 156 9.61 -1.58 -6.19
C ARG A 156 10.96 -1.70 -6.87
N ASN A 157 11.97 -1.14 -6.22
CA ASN A 157 13.35 -1.45 -6.56
C ASN A 157 13.67 -2.86 -6.04
N ARG A 158 13.99 -3.79 -6.95
CA ARG A 158 14.25 -5.20 -6.58
C ARG A 158 15.60 -5.41 -5.88
N SER A 159 16.55 -4.47 -5.97
CA SER A 159 17.83 -4.57 -5.25
C SER A 159 17.76 -4.01 -3.84
N THR A 160 16.99 -2.94 -3.61
CA THR A 160 16.85 -2.30 -2.30
C THR A 160 15.57 -2.66 -1.55
N ASN A 161 14.62 -3.29 -2.23
CA ASN A 161 13.25 -3.55 -1.78
C ASN A 161 12.40 -2.29 -1.49
N LYS A 162 12.86 -1.08 -1.86
CA LYS A 162 12.09 0.16 -1.70
C LYS A 162 10.83 0.13 -2.55
N TYR A 163 9.67 0.27 -1.93
CA TYR A 163 8.38 0.46 -2.62
C TYR A 163 8.19 1.89 -3.12
N TYR A 164 7.49 2.03 -4.24
CA TYR A 164 7.24 3.32 -4.88
C TYR A 164 5.78 3.76 -4.87
N GLU A 165 4.86 2.90 -4.46
CA GLU A 165 3.42 3.12 -4.60
C GLU A 165 2.61 2.24 -3.65
N THR A 166 1.31 2.51 -3.58
CA THR A 166 0.30 1.77 -2.81
C THR A 166 -0.76 1.17 -3.74
N PRO A 167 -1.63 0.28 -3.25
CA PRO A 167 -2.62 -0.40 -4.08
C PRO A 167 -3.51 0.53 -4.91
N GLN A 168 -4.08 1.57 -4.31
CA GLN A 168 -4.93 2.49 -5.08
C GLN A 168 -4.19 3.27 -6.17
N ILE A 169 -2.97 3.73 -5.89
CA ILE A 169 -2.15 4.39 -6.92
C ILE A 169 -1.86 3.42 -8.06
N ALA A 170 -1.51 2.18 -7.73
CA ALA A 170 -1.29 1.14 -8.74
C ALA A 170 -2.54 0.91 -9.60
N ASN A 171 -3.71 0.77 -8.97
CA ASN A 171 -5.00 0.57 -9.65
C ASN A 171 -5.33 1.74 -10.58
N MET A 172 -5.27 2.98 -10.09
CA MET A 172 -5.58 4.15 -10.92
C MET A 172 -4.64 4.25 -12.13
N LEU A 173 -3.34 4.03 -11.92
CA LEU A 173 -2.36 4.09 -13.01
C LEU A 173 -2.46 2.89 -13.97
N ILE A 174 -2.93 1.72 -13.51
CA ILE A 174 -3.28 0.61 -14.40
C ILE A 174 -4.42 1.02 -15.33
N ALA A 175 -5.49 1.58 -14.78
CA ALA A 175 -6.64 2.03 -15.56
C ALA A 175 -6.25 3.13 -16.56
N ALA A 176 -5.53 4.16 -16.08
CA ALA A 176 -5.01 5.24 -16.91
C ALA A 176 -4.14 4.73 -18.06
N SER A 177 -3.23 3.78 -17.79
CA SER A 177 -2.36 3.18 -18.81
C SER A 177 -3.14 2.34 -19.83
N LEU A 178 -4.21 1.65 -19.45
CA LEU A 178 -4.97 0.80 -20.38
C LEU A 178 -5.84 1.62 -21.33
N PHE A 179 -6.40 2.75 -20.88
CA PHE A 179 -7.28 3.59 -21.67
C PHE A 179 -6.62 4.82 -22.32
N HIS A 180 -5.29 4.96 -22.22
CA HIS A 180 -4.58 6.16 -22.67
C HIS A 180 -4.80 6.56 -24.14
N LYS A 181 -5.16 5.60 -25.02
CA LYS A 181 -5.43 5.81 -26.45
C LYS A 181 -6.89 6.12 -26.78
N TYR A 182 -7.79 6.11 -25.80
CA TYR A 182 -9.20 6.41 -26.04
C TYR A 182 -9.38 7.92 -26.34
N PRO A 183 -10.49 8.30 -27.01
CA PRO A 183 -10.80 9.71 -27.28
C PRO A 183 -10.83 10.53 -25.99
N LYS A 184 -10.27 11.74 -26.00
CA LYS A 184 -10.13 12.58 -24.79
C LYS A 184 -11.47 12.88 -24.11
N GLU A 185 -12.53 12.93 -24.89
CA GLU A 185 -13.89 13.23 -24.45
C GLU A 185 -14.48 12.12 -23.57
N THR A 186 -14.00 10.87 -23.70
CA THR A 186 -14.56 9.70 -23.00
C THR A 186 -13.52 8.94 -22.18
N ARG A 187 -12.22 9.12 -22.43
CA ARG A 187 -11.17 8.29 -21.83
C ARG A 187 -11.20 8.28 -20.30
N LEU A 188 -11.46 9.43 -19.68
CA LEU A 188 -11.43 9.52 -18.22
C LEU A 188 -12.61 8.81 -17.57
N GLU A 189 -13.76 8.73 -18.24
CA GLU A 189 -14.91 7.93 -17.78
C GLU A 189 -14.51 6.45 -17.74
N TRP A 190 -13.88 5.93 -18.80
CA TRP A 190 -13.37 4.56 -18.83
C TRP A 190 -12.27 4.29 -17.79
N VAL A 191 -11.42 5.28 -17.51
CA VAL A 191 -10.41 5.19 -16.45
C VAL A 191 -11.08 5.07 -15.08
N ALA A 192 -12.08 5.91 -14.80
CA ALA A 192 -12.84 5.86 -13.55
C ALA A 192 -13.55 4.51 -13.39
N ASP A 193 -14.30 4.07 -14.41
CA ASP A 193 -15.06 2.82 -14.38
C ASP A 193 -14.16 1.60 -14.13
N LEU A 194 -13.00 1.54 -14.80
CA LEU A 194 -12.08 0.43 -14.57
C LEU A 194 -11.38 0.55 -13.21
N TYR A 195 -11.03 1.76 -12.76
CA TYR A 195 -10.46 1.97 -11.43
C TYR A 195 -11.41 1.43 -10.35
N ASP A 196 -12.70 1.78 -10.42
CA ASP A 196 -13.72 1.26 -9.49
C ASP A 196 -13.79 -0.26 -9.57
N ALA A 197 -13.98 -0.82 -10.78
CA ALA A 197 -14.12 -2.26 -10.96
C ALA A 197 -12.92 -3.08 -10.42
N ILE A 198 -11.69 -2.60 -10.56
CA ILE A 198 -10.51 -3.33 -10.05
C ILE A 198 -10.23 -3.06 -8.57
N SER A 199 -10.54 -1.86 -8.06
CA SER A 199 -10.26 -1.50 -6.67
C SER A 199 -11.33 -2.00 -5.70
N GLU A 200 -12.55 -2.26 -6.20
CA GLU A 200 -13.64 -2.93 -5.47
C GLU A 200 -13.66 -4.46 -5.68
N PHE A 201 -12.68 -4.98 -6.44
CA PHE A 201 -12.49 -6.41 -6.72
C PHE A 201 -13.55 -7.07 -7.61
N ASP A 202 -14.37 -6.31 -8.33
CA ASP A 202 -15.30 -6.82 -9.34
C ASP A 202 -14.57 -7.44 -10.55
N VAL A 203 -13.38 -6.91 -10.85
CA VAL A 203 -12.52 -7.37 -11.95
C VAL A 203 -11.13 -7.71 -11.43
N SER A 204 -10.66 -8.93 -11.75
CA SER A 204 -9.30 -9.36 -11.48
C SER A 204 -8.45 -9.30 -12.75
N LEU A 205 -7.25 -8.70 -12.65
CA LEU A 205 -6.30 -8.61 -13.74
C LEU A 205 -5.14 -9.60 -13.56
N PRO A 206 -4.60 -10.17 -14.66
CA PRO A 206 -3.48 -11.08 -14.59
C PRO A 206 -2.19 -10.39 -14.10
N THR A 207 -1.31 -11.17 -13.48
CA THR A 207 -0.07 -10.69 -12.83
C THR A 207 0.79 -9.77 -13.70
N PRO A 208 1.05 -10.05 -15.00
CA PRO A 208 1.90 -9.17 -15.80
C PRO A 208 1.30 -7.77 -16.00
N ILE A 209 -0.02 -7.65 -16.05
CA ILE A 209 -0.71 -6.36 -16.15
C ILE A 209 -0.59 -5.62 -14.81
N MET A 210 -0.96 -6.27 -13.71
CA MET A 210 -0.90 -5.70 -12.36
C MET A 210 0.50 -5.19 -12.00
N ALA A 211 1.54 -5.92 -12.38
CA ALA A 211 2.93 -5.60 -12.04
C ALA A 211 3.63 -4.65 -13.03
N GLY A 212 3.11 -4.51 -14.26
CA GLY A 212 3.91 -4.00 -15.38
C GLY A 212 3.38 -2.78 -16.09
N VAL A 213 2.06 -2.63 -16.24
CA VAL A 213 1.48 -1.77 -17.31
C VAL A 213 1.75 -0.26 -17.18
N ARG A 214 2.08 0.21 -15.96
CA ARG A 214 2.46 1.61 -15.66
C ARG A 214 3.98 1.83 -15.59
N THR A 215 4.76 0.78 -15.83
CA THR A 215 6.23 0.81 -15.78
C THR A 215 6.82 0.87 -17.19
N PRO A 216 8.12 1.21 -17.35
CA PRO A 216 8.78 1.19 -18.66
C PRO A 216 8.81 -0.20 -19.35
N LYS A 217 8.46 -1.27 -18.63
CA LYS A 217 8.42 -2.63 -19.20
C LYS A 217 7.17 -2.81 -20.05
N ARG A 218 7.33 -3.28 -21.29
CA ARG A 218 6.24 -3.48 -22.25
C ARG A 218 5.92 -4.95 -22.54
N GLN A 219 6.25 -5.85 -21.61
CA GLN A 219 5.97 -7.30 -21.77
C GLN A 219 4.88 -7.73 -20.79
N PHE A 220 3.70 -8.05 -21.32
CA PHE A 220 2.51 -8.39 -20.54
C PHE A 220 1.91 -9.77 -20.87
N SER A 221 2.50 -10.49 -21.83
CA SER A 221 2.07 -11.85 -22.17
C SER A 221 2.37 -12.82 -21.02
N SER A 222 1.41 -13.68 -20.69
CA SER A 222 1.55 -14.74 -19.68
C SER A 222 1.45 -16.15 -20.26
N CYS A 223 1.04 -16.29 -21.53
CA CYS A 223 0.93 -17.52 -22.30
C CYS A 223 1.29 -17.21 -23.76
#